data_AF-A0AAV4LDY7-F1
#
_entry.id   AF-A0AAV4LDY7-F1
#
_cell.length_a   1.000
_cell.length_b   1.000
_cell.length_c   1.000
_cell.angle_alpha   90.00
_cell.angle_beta   90.00
_cell.angle_gamma   90.00
#
_symmetry.space_group_name_H-M   'P 1'
#
loop_
_entity.id
_entity.type
_entity.pdbx_description
1 polymer ?
#
loop_
_entity_poly.entity_id
_entity_poly.type
_entity_poly.pdbx_seq_one_letter_code
_entity_poly.pdbx_strand_id
1 'polypeptide(L)'
;MIEVYCDESRPETIYGVNSPDRFMVLGGLWVPYDIREDVKNQIKNLKTKYDVYGEFKWNRVSPSRLEFYLKLIDLFFKNSIRFRCIVVDSHFVDIDTYHESDSELGFYKFYYQLLYHWIDSRETYWIYLDHRKNKLRNRLHKLEEVLDKAIIRDTGQLNKIGDVQAIESKQSLLIQLTDILIGAVGYRMHRLNGSQAKLQVIERIESYLEHPIWPTPKSERKFNVFKIALRG
;
A
#
# COMPACT_ATOMS: atom_id res chain seq x y z
N MET A 1 -2.30 -18.47 -6.23
CA MET A 1 -2.53 -17.14 -6.84
C MET A 1 -2.79 -16.14 -5.74
N ILE A 2 -2.19 -14.96 -5.86
CA ILE A 2 -2.32 -13.85 -4.92
C ILE A 2 -2.75 -12.60 -5.67
N GLU A 3 -3.69 -11.86 -5.10
CA GLU A 3 -4.04 -10.53 -5.58
C GLU A 3 -3.37 -9.47 -4.70
N VAL A 4 -2.90 -8.39 -5.33
CA VAL A 4 -2.23 -7.27 -4.63
C VAL A 4 -3.01 -5.99 -4.88
N TYR A 5 -3.51 -5.37 -3.81
CA TYR A 5 -4.29 -4.14 -3.88
C TYR A 5 -3.48 -2.96 -3.38
N CYS A 6 -3.13 -2.06 -4.28
CA CYS A 6 -2.19 -0.98 -4.07
C CYS A 6 -2.86 0.39 -3.95
N ASP A 7 -2.27 1.25 -3.12
CA ASP A 7 -2.66 2.65 -2.96
C ASP A 7 -1.45 3.48 -2.47
N GLU A 8 -1.55 4.80 -2.56
CA GLU A 8 -0.50 5.75 -2.21
C GLU A 8 -0.94 6.81 -1.21
N SER A 9 0.01 7.23 -0.37
CA SER A 9 -0.14 8.37 0.54
C SER A 9 0.93 9.40 0.24
N ARG A 10 0.47 10.64 0.03
CA ARG A 10 1.29 11.82 -0.26
C ARG A 10 2.24 11.66 -1.47
N PRO A 11 1.76 11.12 -2.61
CA PRO A 11 2.60 11.00 -3.81
C PRO A 11 3.17 12.34 -4.26
N GLU A 12 2.46 13.45 -4.03
CA GLU A 12 2.85 14.82 -4.41
C GLU A 12 4.23 15.24 -3.89
N THR A 13 4.73 14.63 -2.82
CA THR A 13 6.04 14.91 -2.23
C THR A 13 7.21 14.65 -3.20
N ILE A 14 7.03 13.78 -4.21
CA ILE A 14 8.05 13.50 -5.24
C ILE A 14 7.75 14.16 -6.60
N TYR A 15 6.62 14.86 -6.72
CA TYR A 15 6.20 15.56 -7.95
C TYR A 15 6.55 17.06 -7.95
N GLY A 16 7.39 17.51 -7.01
CA GLY A 16 7.96 18.87 -7.03
C GLY A 16 7.00 19.99 -6.59
N VAL A 17 5.88 19.66 -5.96
CA VAL A 17 5.07 20.68 -5.27
C VAL A 17 5.72 20.95 -3.92
N ASN A 18 5.72 22.20 -3.45
CA ASN A 18 6.12 22.63 -2.10
C ASN A 18 5.28 21.90 -1.03
N SER A 19 5.46 20.60 -0.90
CA SER A 19 4.76 19.77 0.05
C SER A 19 5.48 19.91 1.38
N PRO A 20 4.78 20.29 2.46
CA PRO A 20 5.37 20.28 3.80
C PRO A 20 5.67 18.86 4.29
N ASP A 21 5.15 17.84 3.59
CA ASP A 21 5.32 16.44 3.92
C ASP A 21 6.65 15.88 3.40
N ARG A 22 7.27 15.03 4.22
CA ARG A 22 8.61 14.47 3.98
C ARG A 22 8.57 13.08 3.36
N PHE A 23 7.53 12.30 3.64
CA PHE A 23 7.49 10.89 3.27
C PHE A 23 6.33 10.60 2.31
N MET A 24 6.66 9.98 1.19
CA MET A 24 5.68 9.25 0.38
C MET A 24 5.59 7.81 0.91
N VAL A 25 4.38 7.27 0.95
CA VAL A 25 4.16 5.86 1.28
C VAL A 25 3.38 5.20 0.15
N LEU A 26 3.92 4.14 -0.45
CA LEU A 26 3.18 3.28 -1.37
C LEU A 26 2.94 1.94 -0.67
N GLY A 27 1.71 1.46 -0.65
CA GLY A 27 1.36 0.21 0.01
C GLY A 27 0.67 -0.77 -0.92
N GLY A 28 0.72 -2.03 -0.54
CA GLY A 28 -0.03 -3.11 -1.16
C GLY A 28 -0.55 -4.09 -0.11
N LEU A 29 -1.75 -4.60 -0.35
CA LEU A 29 -2.37 -5.66 0.43
C LEU A 29 -2.36 -6.95 -0.41
N TRP A 30 -1.57 -7.93 0.02
CA TRP A 30 -1.47 -9.27 -0.56
C TRP A 30 -2.59 -10.15 0.00
N VAL A 31 -3.49 -10.56 -0.87
CA VAL A 31 -4.69 -11.34 -0.53
C VAL A 31 -4.65 -12.66 -1.29
N PRO A 32 -4.52 -13.81 -0.60
CA PRO A 32 -4.72 -15.10 -1.23
C PRO A 32 -6.12 -15.18 -1.86
N TYR A 33 -6.18 -15.66 -3.11
CA TYR A 33 -7.40 -15.60 -3.92
C TYR A 33 -8.58 -16.35 -3.28
N ASP A 34 -8.29 -17.46 -2.61
CA ASP A 34 -9.26 -18.34 -1.93
C ASP A 34 -10.00 -17.66 -0.78
N ILE A 35 -9.37 -16.73 -0.07
CA ILE A 35 -10.00 -16.01 1.05
C ILE A 35 -10.56 -14.64 0.67
N ARG A 36 -10.35 -14.19 -0.57
CA ARG A 36 -10.67 -12.83 -1.02
C ARG A 36 -12.13 -12.45 -0.77
N GLU A 37 -13.07 -13.29 -1.19
CA GLU A 37 -14.50 -12.99 -1.02
C GLU A 37 -14.93 -13.03 0.44
N ASP A 38 -14.35 -13.93 1.24
CA ASP A 38 -14.62 -13.99 2.68
C ASP A 38 -14.18 -12.69 3.38
N VAL A 39 -12.94 -12.24 3.13
CA VAL A 39 -12.45 -10.95 3.65
C VAL A 39 -13.34 -9.79 3.21
N LYS A 40 -13.74 -9.73 1.94
CA LYS A 40 -14.66 -8.68 1.44
C LYS A 40 -16.01 -8.73 2.15
N ASN A 41 -16.56 -9.92 2.38
CA ASN A 41 -17.84 -10.07 3.08
C ASN A 41 -17.74 -9.70 4.56
N GLN A 42 -16.64 -10.06 5.24
CA GLN A 42 -16.38 -9.59 6.59
C GLN A 42 -16.32 -8.05 6.66
N ILE A 43 -15.66 -7.38 5.71
CA ILE A 43 -15.62 -5.90 5.64
C ILE A 43 -17.02 -5.33 5.39
N LYS A 44 -17.80 -5.90 4.47
CA LYS A 44 -19.19 -5.47 4.22
C LYS A 44 -20.05 -5.58 5.48
N ASN A 45 -19.95 -6.70 6.20
CA ASN A 45 -20.67 -6.93 7.45
C ASN A 45 -20.27 -5.93 8.53
N LEU A 46 -18.98 -5.59 8.63
CA LEU A 46 -18.53 -4.52 9.53
C LEU A 46 -19.13 -3.17 9.14
N LYS A 47 -19.16 -2.83 7.84
CA LYS A 47 -19.77 -1.58 7.39
C LYS A 47 -21.24 -1.50 7.77
N THR A 48 -22.00 -2.56 7.56
CA THR A 48 -23.42 -2.62 7.96
C THR A 48 -23.58 -2.52 9.48
N LYS A 49 -22.77 -3.24 10.26
CA LYS A 49 -22.84 -3.23 11.73
C LYS A 49 -22.60 -1.87 12.36
N TYR A 50 -21.77 -1.04 11.73
CA TYR A 50 -21.37 0.27 12.24
C TYR A 50 -21.93 1.44 11.40
N ASP A 51 -22.97 1.19 10.58
CA ASP A 51 -23.64 2.20 9.76
C ASP A 51 -22.69 3.03 8.87
N VAL A 52 -21.67 2.37 8.31
CA VAL A 52 -20.70 2.99 7.40
C VAL A 52 -21.16 2.83 5.95
N TYR A 53 -21.86 3.84 5.47
CA TYR A 53 -22.29 3.94 4.07
C TYR A 53 -21.21 4.57 3.18
N GLY A 54 -21.10 4.08 1.94
CA GLY A 54 -20.12 4.56 0.97
C GLY A 54 -18.67 4.18 1.29
N GLU A 55 -17.72 4.91 0.74
CA GLU A 55 -16.28 4.64 0.87
C GLU A 55 -15.75 4.99 2.27
N PHE A 56 -14.91 4.15 2.85
CA PHE A 56 -14.12 4.51 4.04
C PHE A 56 -12.69 4.87 3.63
N LYS A 57 -12.10 5.86 4.30
CA LYS A 57 -10.77 6.39 3.98
C LYS A 57 -10.06 6.88 5.24
N TRP A 58 -8.73 6.95 5.21
CA TRP A 58 -7.91 7.42 6.34
C TRP A 58 -8.26 8.84 6.76
N ASN A 59 -8.58 9.71 5.80
CA ASN A 59 -9.03 11.07 6.08
C ASN A 59 -10.44 11.15 6.72
N ARG A 60 -11.22 10.05 6.70
CA ARG A 60 -12.54 9.92 7.33
C ARG A 60 -12.49 9.24 8.71
N VAL A 61 -11.30 9.01 9.26
CA VAL A 61 -11.15 8.53 10.64
C VAL A 61 -11.56 9.65 11.60
N SER A 62 -12.60 9.41 12.39
CA SER A 62 -13.20 10.35 13.33
C SER A 62 -13.63 9.62 14.61
N PRO A 63 -13.81 10.32 15.74
CA PRO A 63 -14.31 9.71 16.98
C PRO A 63 -15.64 8.95 16.79
N SER A 64 -16.56 9.52 16.01
CA SER A 64 -17.88 8.92 15.73
C SER A 64 -17.85 7.59 14.98
N ARG A 65 -16.75 7.27 14.28
CA ARG A 65 -16.59 6.04 13.49
C ARG A 65 -15.41 5.19 13.96
N LEU A 66 -14.81 5.53 15.09
CA LEU A 66 -13.57 4.91 15.56
C LEU A 66 -13.71 3.39 15.69
N GLU A 67 -14.78 2.92 16.33
CA GLU A 67 -15.02 1.49 16.55
C GLU A 67 -15.00 0.68 15.25
N PHE A 68 -15.54 1.23 14.16
CA PHE A 68 -15.46 0.58 12.84
C PHE A 68 -14.00 0.39 12.40
N TYR A 69 -13.18 1.44 12.48
CA TYR A 69 -11.77 1.35 12.08
C TYR A 69 -10.98 0.42 12.99
N LEU A 70 -11.24 0.41 14.30
CA LEU A 70 -10.61 -0.55 15.23
C LEU A 70 -10.95 -2.00 14.86
N LYS A 71 -12.23 -2.29 14.55
CA LYS A 71 -12.63 -3.63 14.08
C LYS A 71 -12.10 -3.98 12.69
N LEU A 72 -11.88 -2.98 11.83
CA LEU A 72 -11.26 -3.17 10.54
C LEU A 72 -9.78 -3.59 10.70
N ILE A 73 -9.05 -2.99 11.66
CA ILE A 73 -7.70 -3.43 12.01
C ILE A 73 -7.71 -4.84 12.60
N ASP A 74 -8.65 -5.15 13.51
CA ASP A 74 -8.81 -6.51 14.05
C ASP A 74 -9.00 -7.55 12.94
N LEU A 75 -9.86 -7.24 11.98
CA LEU A 75 -10.13 -8.08 10.82
C LEU A 75 -8.85 -8.30 10.01
N PHE A 76 -8.10 -7.24 9.70
CA PHE A 76 -6.84 -7.36 8.97
C PHE A 76 -5.90 -8.34 9.68
N PHE A 77 -5.68 -8.19 10.99
CA PHE A 77 -4.75 -9.05 11.72
C PHE A 77 -5.23 -10.50 11.89
N LYS A 78 -6.54 -10.74 11.97
CA LYS A 78 -7.12 -12.08 12.10
C LYS A 78 -7.11 -12.91 10.82
N ASN A 79 -7.08 -12.27 9.65
CA ASN A 79 -7.08 -12.96 8.36
C ASN A 79 -5.65 -13.22 7.85
N SER A 80 -5.45 -14.19 6.96
CA SER A 80 -4.15 -14.50 6.34
C SER A 80 -3.75 -13.55 5.19
N ILE A 81 -4.30 -12.34 5.19
CA ILE A 81 -3.87 -11.24 4.29
C ILE A 81 -2.64 -10.54 4.85
N ARG A 82 -1.79 -10.04 3.96
CA ARG A 82 -0.48 -9.45 4.32
C ARG A 82 -0.38 -8.03 3.79
N PHE A 83 0.20 -7.13 4.57
CA PHE A 83 0.43 -5.75 4.15
C PHE A 83 1.93 -5.50 4.02
N ARG A 84 2.30 -4.78 2.95
CA ARG A 84 3.63 -4.21 2.79
C ARG A 84 3.51 -2.79 2.27
N CYS A 85 4.35 -1.90 2.77
CA CYS A 85 4.56 -0.60 2.17
C CYS A 85 6.04 -0.27 1.98
N ILE A 86 6.31 0.63 1.05
CA ILE A 86 7.59 1.32 0.90
C ILE A 86 7.43 2.76 1.40
N VAL A 87 8.33 3.20 2.26
CA VAL A 87 8.42 4.57 2.78
C VAL A 87 9.61 5.25 2.11
N VAL A 88 9.33 6.30 1.34
CA VAL A 88 10.32 7.06 0.57
C VAL A 88 10.48 8.44 1.19
N ASP A 89 11.71 8.81 1.54
CA ASP A 89 12.04 10.16 2.02
C ASP A 89 12.27 11.07 0.81
N SER A 90 11.33 11.98 0.55
CA SER A 90 11.35 12.83 -0.65
C SER A 90 12.58 13.71 -0.76
N HIS A 91 13.20 14.08 0.37
CA HIS A 91 14.44 14.88 0.41
C HIS A 91 15.65 14.17 -0.22
N PHE A 92 15.59 12.85 -0.38
CA PHE A 92 16.67 12.08 -0.99
C PHE A 92 16.31 11.54 -2.37
N VAL A 93 15.16 11.93 -2.92
CA VAL A 93 14.77 11.56 -4.27
C VAL A 93 15.38 12.56 -5.24
N ASP A 94 16.37 12.11 -6.00
CA ASP A 94 16.96 12.89 -7.08
C ASP A 94 16.31 12.49 -8.42
N ILE A 95 15.30 13.28 -8.79
CA ILE A 95 14.47 13.09 -9.98
C ILE A 95 15.26 13.32 -11.28
N ASP A 96 16.19 14.28 -11.28
CA ASP A 96 16.94 14.64 -12.47
C ASP A 96 17.98 13.58 -12.82
N THR A 97 18.75 13.12 -11.83
CA THR A 97 19.82 12.15 -12.04
C THR A 97 19.30 10.75 -12.32
N TYR A 98 18.31 10.27 -11.55
CA TYR A 98 17.92 8.86 -11.56
C TYR A 98 16.56 8.58 -12.20
N HIS A 99 15.79 9.63 -12.51
CA HIS A 99 14.42 9.49 -13.01
C HIS A 99 14.15 10.25 -14.29
N GLU A 100 15.19 10.63 -15.05
CA GLU A 100 15.07 11.30 -16.35
C GLU A 100 14.20 12.57 -16.27
N SER A 101 14.28 13.27 -15.14
CA SER A 101 13.41 14.42 -14.82
C SER A 101 11.91 14.10 -14.88
N ASP A 102 11.55 12.83 -14.67
CA ASP A 102 10.18 12.31 -14.73
C ASP A 102 9.77 11.67 -13.39
N SER A 103 9.08 12.45 -12.56
CA SER A 103 8.52 11.98 -11.30
C SER A 103 7.54 10.80 -11.45
N GLU A 104 6.86 10.66 -12.60
CA GLU A 104 6.02 9.49 -12.86
C GLU A 104 6.87 8.23 -13.04
N LEU A 105 7.99 8.33 -13.74
CA LEU A 105 8.94 7.22 -13.82
C LEU A 105 9.47 6.85 -12.43
N GLY A 106 9.83 7.84 -11.60
CA GLY A 106 10.25 7.60 -10.21
C GLY A 106 9.22 6.88 -9.37
N PHE A 107 7.97 7.34 -9.42
CA PHE A 107 6.84 6.70 -8.76
C PHE A 107 6.70 5.21 -9.15
N TYR A 108 6.77 4.88 -10.44
CA TYR A 108 6.69 3.49 -10.89
C TYR A 108 7.93 2.65 -10.55
N LYS A 109 9.12 3.26 -10.47
CA LYS A 109 10.33 2.58 -9.93
C LYS A 109 10.15 2.21 -8.45
N PHE A 110 9.47 3.04 -7.65
CA PHE A 110 9.15 2.68 -6.27
C PHE A 110 8.08 1.59 -6.17
N TYR A 111 7.08 1.58 -7.05
CA TYR A 111 6.16 0.44 -7.16
C TYR A 111 6.89 -0.86 -7.51
N TYR A 112 7.86 -0.82 -8.43
CA TYR A 112 8.72 -1.97 -8.70
C TYR A 112 9.44 -2.47 -7.43
N GLN A 113 10.04 -1.56 -6.64
CA GLN A 113 10.71 -1.92 -5.38
C GLN A 113 9.75 -2.51 -4.32
N LEU A 114 8.53 -1.99 -4.26
CA LEU A 114 7.46 -2.49 -3.40
C LEU A 114 7.10 -3.94 -3.75
N LEU A 115 6.83 -4.20 -5.04
CA LEU A 115 6.26 -5.44 -5.55
C LEU A 115 7.32 -6.54 -5.73
N TYR A 116 8.37 -6.25 -6.52
CA TYR A 116 9.34 -7.25 -6.97
C TYR A 116 9.94 -8.05 -5.80
N HIS A 117 10.32 -7.37 -4.72
CA HIS A 117 10.99 -7.98 -3.59
C HIS A 117 10.08 -8.82 -2.67
N TRP A 118 8.78 -8.88 -2.96
CA TRP A 118 7.80 -9.63 -2.19
C TRP A 118 6.99 -10.63 -3.03
N ILE A 119 7.34 -10.75 -4.31
CA ILE A 119 6.88 -11.82 -5.19
C ILE A 119 7.57 -13.14 -4.82
N ASP A 120 6.79 -14.21 -4.78
CA ASP A 120 7.23 -15.59 -4.59
C ASP A 120 7.14 -16.29 -5.95
N SER A 121 8.22 -16.93 -6.38
CA SER A 121 8.30 -17.62 -7.68
C SER A 121 7.33 -18.79 -7.80
N ARG A 122 6.78 -19.28 -6.68
CA ARG A 122 5.78 -20.36 -6.64
C ARG A 122 4.35 -19.88 -6.88
N GLU A 123 4.11 -18.58 -6.83
CA GLU A 123 2.77 -17.98 -6.94
C GLU A 123 2.61 -17.20 -8.24
N THR A 124 1.36 -16.97 -8.62
CA THR A 124 0.97 -16.03 -9.69
C THR A 124 0.27 -14.82 -9.07
N TYR A 125 0.43 -13.66 -9.70
CA TYR A 125 0.00 -12.38 -9.15
C TYR A 125 -0.91 -11.60 -10.09
N TRP A 126 -2.01 -11.10 -9.55
CA TRP A 126 -2.80 -10.01 -10.15
C TRP A 126 -2.62 -8.76 -9.32
N ILE A 127 -2.25 -7.66 -9.95
CA ILE A 127 -1.87 -6.43 -9.26
C ILE A 127 -2.84 -5.31 -9.66
N TYR A 128 -3.50 -4.75 -8.66
CA TYR A 128 -4.49 -3.70 -8.82
C TYR A 128 -3.99 -2.42 -8.17
N LEU A 129 -3.85 -1.35 -8.96
CA LEU A 129 -3.51 -0.02 -8.47
C LEU A 129 -4.78 0.84 -8.43
N ASP A 130 -4.86 1.79 -7.49
CA ASP A 130 -5.91 2.79 -7.57
C ASP A 130 -5.83 3.59 -8.87
N HIS A 131 -6.99 3.90 -9.44
CA HIS A 131 -7.08 4.60 -10.69
C HIS A 131 -6.60 6.05 -10.55
N ARG A 132 -5.42 6.29 -11.10
CA ARG A 132 -4.80 7.61 -11.22
C ARG A 132 -4.74 8.08 -12.67
N LYS A 133 -4.84 9.40 -12.88
CA LYS A 133 -4.59 10.01 -14.19
C LYS A 133 -3.08 10.01 -14.45
N ASN A 134 -2.60 8.98 -15.13
CA ASN A 134 -1.21 8.92 -15.58
C ASN A 134 -0.96 9.91 -16.73
N LYS A 135 0.23 10.52 -16.72
CA LYS A 135 0.76 11.32 -17.84
C LYS A 135 0.96 10.43 -19.06
N LEU A 136 1.45 9.21 -18.86
CA LEU A 136 1.58 8.19 -19.89
C LEU A 136 0.59 7.04 -19.69
N ARG A 137 -0.23 6.77 -20.71
CA ARG A 137 -1.28 5.72 -20.66
C ARG A 137 -0.72 4.29 -20.49
N ASN A 138 0.54 4.06 -20.85
CA ASN A 138 1.16 2.73 -20.88
C ASN A 138 1.99 2.37 -19.63
N ARG A 139 1.97 3.18 -18.57
CA ARG A 139 2.81 2.94 -17.39
C ARG A 139 2.54 1.63 -16.68
N LEU A 140 1.28 1.21 -16.58
CA LEU A 140 0.90 -0.06 -15.96
C LEU A 140 1.49 -1.24 -16.73
N HIS A 141 1.32 -1.23 -18.06
CA HIS A 141 1.93 -2.22 -18.94
C HIS A 141 3.47 -2.20 -18.83
N LYS A 142 4.09 -1.02 -18.67
CA LYS A 142 5.54 -0.95 -18.46
C LYS A 142 5.98 -1.54 -17.12
N LEU A 143 5.20 -1.31 -16.06
CA LEU A 143 5.44 -1.91 -14.75
C LEU A 143 5.35 -3.44 -14.83
N GLU A 144 4.31 -3.97 -15.47
CA GLU A 144 4.14 -5.39 -15.76
C GLU A 144 5.35 -5.98 -16.50
N GLU A 145 5.73 -5.37 -17.63
CA GLU A 145 6.86 -5.80 -18.45
C GLU A 145 8.17 -5.84 -17.65
N VAL A 146 8.43 -4.84 -16.81
CA VAL A 146 9.67 -4.76 -16.02
C VAL A 146 9.66 -5.77 -14.87
N LEU A 147 8.50 -6.00 -14.23
CA LEU A 147 8.37 -7.03 -13.20
C LEU A 147 8.61 -8.42 -13.77
N ASP A 148 7.96 -8.76 -14.90
CA ASP A 148 8.14 -10.06 -15.55
C ASP A 148 9.60 -10.27 -15.97
N LYS A 149 10.22 -9.29 -16.63
CA LYS A 149 11.63 -9.37 -17.01
C LYS A 149 12.55 -9.62 -15.82
N ALA A 150 12.31 -8.95 -14.69
CA ALA A 150 13.11 -9.13 -13.48
C ALA A 150 12.92 -10.53 -12.87
N ILE A 151 11.68 -11.03 -12.82
CA ILE A 151 11.37 -12.38 -12.31
C ILE A 151 12.01 -13.46 -13.19
N ILE A 152 11.90 -13.33 -14.51
CA ILE A 152 12.51 -14.25 -15.47
C ILE A 152 14.02 -14.26 -15.29
N ARG A 153 14.65 -13.09 -15.23
CA ARG A 153 16.10 -12.95 -15.07
C ARG A 153 16.60 -13.61 -13.78
N ASP A 154 15.91 -13.39 -12.66
CA ASP A 154 16.43 -13.80 -11.34
C ASP A 154 15.98 -15.21 -10.93
N THR A 155 14.92 -15.75 -11.53
CA THR A 155 14.33 -17.05 -11.14
C THR A 155 14.12 -18.04 -12.28
N GLY A 156 14.25 -17.61 -13.53
CA GLY A 156 13.95 -18.41 -14.73
C GLY A 156 12.45 -18.71 -14.94
N GLN A 157 11.57 -18.16 -14.10
CA GLN A 157 10.15 -18.44 -14.15
C GLN A 157 9.39 -17.48 -15.07
N LEU A 158 8.45 -18.02 -15.84
CA LEU A 158 7.60 -17.28 -16.78
C LEU A 158 6.19 -17.08 -16.19
N ASN A 159 5.48 -16.08 -16.73
CA ASN A 159 4.04 -15.82 -16.50
C ASN A 159 3.65 -15.73 -15.01
N LYS A 160 4.44 -15.00 -14.22
CA LYS A 160 4.19 -14.82 -12.78
C LYS A 160 3.34 -13.59 -12.51
N ILE A 161 3.48 -12.54 -13.30
CA ILE A 161 2.50 -11.46 -13.34
C ILE A 161 1.43 -11.86 -14.35
N GLY A 162 0.21 -12.09 -13.87
CA GLY A 162 -0.91 -12.43 -14.72
C GLY A 162 -1.63 -11.20 -15.25
N ASP A 163 -1.60 -10.09 -14.49
CA ASP A 163 -2.32 -8.86 -14.83
C ASP A 163 -1.85 -7.68 -13.96
N VAL A 164 -1.79 -6.48 -14.55
CA VAL A 164 -1.57 -5.21 -13.83
C VAL A 164 -2.57 -4.17 -14.32
N GLN A 165 -3.54 -3.83 -13.46
CA GLN A 165 -4.65 -2.94 -13.85
C GLN A 165 -4.89 -1.81 -12.85
N ALA A 166 -5.48 -0.74 -13.35
CA ALA A 166 -6.07 0.31 -12.52
C ALA A 166 -7.53 -0.03 -12.22
N ILE A 167 -7.94 0.07 -10.96
CA ILE A 167 -9.34 -0.07 -10.54
C ILE A 167 -9.74 1.14 -9.70
N GLU A 168 -11.02 1.52 -9.72
CA GLU A 168 -11.49 2.65 -8.91
C GLU A 168 -11.56 2.29 -7.42
N SER A 169 -10.88 3.05 -6.55
CA SER A 169 -10.90 2.85 -5.08
C SER A 169 -12.31 2.70 -4.50
N LYS A 170 -13.27 3.47 -5.03
CA LYS A 170 -14.69 3.46 -4.61
C LYS A 170 -15.31 2.07 -4.74
N GLN A 171 -14.82 1.26 -5.68
CA GLN A 171 -15.34 -0.06 -6.00
C GLN A 171 -14.56 -1.19 -5.29
N SER A 172 -13.43 -0.88 -4.65
CA SER A 172 -12.58 -1.88 -3.99
C SER A 172 -12.44 -1.65 -2.48
N LEU A 173 -13.09 -2.52 -1.69
CA LEU A 173 -12.94 -2.55 -0.24
C LEU A 173 -11.50 -2.86 0.20
N LEU A 174 -10.74 -3.57 -0.63
CA LEU A 174 -9.37 -3.97 -0.32
C LEU A 174 -8.39 -2.82 -0.58
N ILE A 175 -8.61 -1.98 -1.61
CA ILE A 175 -7.87 -0.71 -1.76
C ILE A 175 -8.20 0.24 -0.61
N GLN A 176 -9.48 0.36 -0.23
CA GLN A 176 -9.86 1.17 0.93
C GLN A 176 -9.18 0.69 2.21
N LEU A 177 -9.01 -0.63 2.41
CA LEU A 177 -8.23 -1.16 3.52
C LEU A 177 -6.74 -0.78 3.40
N THR A 178 -6.16 -0.85 2.20
CA THR A 178 -4.80 -0.37 1.94
C THR A 178 -4.63 1.11 2.31
N ASP A 179 -5.56 2.00 1.94
CA ASP A 179 -5.58 3.44 2.31
C ASP A 179 -5.48 3.64 3.84
N ILE A 180 -6.24 2.85 4.63
CA ILE A 180 -6.17 2.93 6.09
C ILE A 180 -4.78 2.56 6.61
N LEU A 181 -4.19 1.47 6.10
CA LEU A 181 -2.90 0.96 6.58
C LEU A 181 -1.75 1.90 6.18
N ILE A 182 -1.70 2.37 4.92
CA ILE A 182 -0.69 3.36 4.50
C ILE A 182 -0.89 4.70 5.21
N GLY A 183 -2.14 5.08 5.49
CA GLY A 183 -2.47 6.28 6.23
C GLY A 183 -1.91 6.24 7.65
N ALA A 184 -2.07 5.10 8.34
CA ALA A 184 -1.50 4.88 9.67
C ALA A 184 0.04 4.94 9.66
N VAL A 185 0.69 4.27 8.70
CA VAL A 185 2.15 4.35 8.54
C VAL A 185 2.59 5.79 8.27
N GLY A 186 1.97 6.47 7.31
CA GLY A 186 2.28 7.84 6.95
C GLY A 186 2.11 8.81 8.12
N TYR A 187 1.04 8.65 8.90
CA TYR A 187 0.77 9.48 10.08
C TYR A 187 1.87 9.30 11.15
N ARG A 188 2.30 8.05 11.37
CA ARG A 188 3.39 7.74 12.31
C ARG A 188 4.74 8.27 11.83
N MET A 189 5.07 8.09 10.55
CA MET A 189 6.33 8.55 9.95
C MET A 189 6.50 10.07 10.02
N HIS A 190 5.40 10.82 9.86
CA HIS A 190 5.38 12.27 9.99
C HIS A 190 5.23 12.75 11.45
N ARG A 191 5.18 11.84 12.43
CA ARG A 191 5.03 12.16 13.86
C ARG A 191 3.82 13.07 14.14
N LEU A 192 2.74 12.87 13.40
CA LEU A 192 1.52 13.65 13.57
C LEU A 192 0.80 13.21 14.86
N ASN A 193 0.13 14.16 15.52
CA ASN A 193 -0.59 13.94 16.77
C ASN A 193 -1.93 14.70 16.88
N GLY A 194 -2.35 15.39 15.81
CA GLY A 194 -3.55 16.23 15.80
C GLY A 194 -4.90 15.50 15.82
N SER A 195 -4.95 14.17 15.85
CA SER A 195 -6.20 13.40 15.87
C SER A 195 -6.09 12.19 16.79
N GLN A 196 -6.79 12.25 17.92
CA GLN A 196 -6.86 11.16 18.90
C GLN A 196 -7.44 9.87 18.29
N ALA A 197 -8.47 9.98 17.44
CA ALA A 197 -9.03 8.81 16.76
C ALA A 197 -8.02 8.10 15.85
N LYS A 198 -7.18 8.85 15.11
CA LYS A 198 -6.11 8.26 14.28
C LYS A 198 -5.01 7.63 15.13
N LEU A 199 -4.66 8.26 16.25
CA LEU A 199 -3.71 7.68 17.21
C LEU A 199 -4.22 6.35 17.77
N GLN A 200 -5.51 6.24 18.10
CA GLN A 200 -6.10 4.99 18.58
C GLN A 200 -6.12 3.88 17.52
N VAL A 201 -6.32 4.21 16.23
CA VAL A 201 -6.16 3.22 15.14
C VAL A 201 -4.71 2.75 15.05
N ILE A 202 -3.74 3.65 15.19
CA ILE A 202 -2.30 3.32 15.20
C ILE A 202 -1.96 2.46 16.41
N GLU A 203 -2.38 2.83 17.61
CA GLU A 203 -2.20 2.05 18.83
C GLU A 203 -2.79 0.64 18.68
N ARG A 204 -3.94 0.51 17.99
CA ARG A 204 -4.52 -0.80 17.70
C ARG A 204 -3.62 -1.65 16.81
N ILE A 205 -3.02 -1.06 15.78
CA ILE A 205 -2.01 -1.74 14.95
C ILE A 205 -0.79 -2.12 15.81
N GLU A 206 -0.22 -1.16 16.55
CA GLU A 206 0.95 -1.37 17.41
C GLU A 206 0.70 -2.44 18.49
N SER A 207 -0.55 -2.60 18.96
CA SER A 207 -0.92 -3.67 19.90
C SER A 207 -0.84 -5.08 19.30
N TYR A 208 -1.07 -5.24 17.99
CA TYR A 208 -0.88 -6.52 17.29
C TYR A 208 0.58 -6.75 16.88
N LEU A 209 1.34 -5.68 16.66
CA LEU A 209 2.76 -5.76 16.32
C LEU A 209 3.64 -5.96 17.55
N GLU A 210 3.14 -5.62 18.75
CA GLU A 210 3.89 -5.58 20.00
C GLU A 210 5.08 -4.58 19.97
N HIS A 211 5.06 -3.66 19.00
CA HIS A 211 6.04 -2.60 18.84
C HIS A 211 5.43 -1.41 18.07
N PRO A 212 6.03 -0.21 18.16
CA PRO A 212 5.60 0.94 17.35
C PRO A 212 5.70 0.67 15.85
N ILE A 213 4.85 1.30 15.03
CA ILE A 213 5.00 1.23 13.57
C ILE A 213 6.36 1.84 13.20
N TRP A 214 7.27 1.00 12.73
CA TRP A 214 8.66 1.32 12.42
C TRP A 214 9.12 0.50 11.22
N PRO A 215 10.20 0.89 10.50
CA PRO A 215 10.75 0.05 9.44
C PRO A 215 11.08 -1.36 9.93
N THR A 216 10.70 -2.36 9.12
CA THR A 216 10.86 -3.78 9.46
C THR A 216 11.79 -4.50 8.48
N PRO A 217 12.42 -5.62 8.88
CA PRO A 217 13.23 -6.44 7.99
C PRO A 217 12.40 -7.03 6.83
N LYS A 218 13.07 -7.39 5.73
CA LYS A 218 12.41 -8.02 4.56
C LYS A 218 11.66 -9.33 4.90
N SER A 219 12.07 -10.01 5.97
CA SER A 219 11.47 -11.25 6.46
C SER A 219 10.13 -11.06 7.16
N GLU A 220 9.80 -9.85 7.64
CA GLU A 220 8.48 -9.56 8.22
C GLU A 220 7.43 -9.78 7.12
N ARG A 221 6.39 -10.57 7.40
CA ARG A 221 5.38 -11.01 6.40
C ARG A 221 3.99 -10.48 6.66
N LYS A 222 3.61 -10.15 7.90
CA LYS A 222 2.25 -9.71 8.22
C LYS A 222 2.06 -8.23 7.95
N PHE A 223 2.94 -7.39 8.50
CA PHE A 223 2.90 -5.93 8.36
C PHE A 223 4.31 -5.39 8.10
N ASN A 224 4.69 -5.31 6.82
CA ASN A 224 6.03 -4.94 6.42
C ASN A 224 6.15 -3.45 6.07
N VAL A 225 7.09 -2.76 6.71
CA VAL A 225 7.36 -1.35 6.46
C VAL A 225 8.78 -1.23 5.93
N PHE A 226 8.92 -1.15 4.61
CA PHE A 226 10.21 -1.02 3.94
C PHE A 226 10.58 0.45 3.76
N LYS A 227 11.41 1.01 4.64
CA LYS A 227 11.97 2.35 4.41
C LYS A 227 13.18 2.24 3.48
N ILE A 228 13.07 2.76 2.26
CA ILE A 228 14.14 2.68 1.27
C ILE A 228 15.30 3.63 1.65
N ALA A 229 16.52 3.14 1.52
CA ALA A 229 17.72 3.96 1.64
C ALA A 229 18.11 4.45 0.23
N LEU A 230 17.96 5.76 -0.02
CA LEU A 230 18.34 6.39 -1.30
C LEU A 230 19.74 7.01 -1.28
N ARG A 231 20.40 6.97 -0.12
CA ARG A 231 21.82 7.31 0.01
C ARG A 231 22.60 6.00 0.11
N GLY A 232 23.28 5.66 -0.97
CA GLY A 232 24.15 4.50 -1.13
C GLY A 232 25.07 4.74 -2.30
#